data_AF-A0A0N4ZKD6-F1
#
_entry.id   AF-A0A0N4ZKD6-F1
#
_cell.length_a   1.000
_cell.length_b   1.000
_cell.length_c   1.000
_cell.angle_alpha   90.00
_cell.angle_beta   90.00
_cell.angle_gamma   90.00
#
_symmetry.space_group_name_H-M   'P 1'
#
loop_
_entity.id
_entity.type
_entity.pdbx_description
1 polymer ?
#
loop_
_entity_poly.entity_id
_entity_poly.type
_entity_poly.pdbx_seq_one_letter_code
_entity_poly.pdbx_strand_id
1 'polypeptide(L)'
;MDHRMFLKSEKMEAPSKKSRSRSRSRVKKDSRDFDEVYQIVTECWMEKQKQLLLFKIPSQEEKDKMENEQLKKLNRLKEIFRVINTKEFPLPVIWKNDPFGQYEETYLIKLKSYLESDELLKPFIKGTSEEFRAWKEYIIKNLEIIAGFDEDIVRLDKISTKILHSYIPERSDARKHLDIVMNKAKNDPKYLKNDVKFSEIMEDVYQRMKENEDKIDYEPFLNKPMWEKKTNLSKFINKYEAYLKQRFKILNVASYLEYDSDLERCIIKEFCNCLPNYIRNKVINEINEDISWKDFLILCIEAERE
;
A
#
# COMPACT_ATOMS: atom_id res chain seq x y z
N MET A 1 68.27 64.21 0.92
CA MET A 1 67.01 64.10 0.16
C MET A 1 66.76 65.46 -0.48
N ASP A 2 67.63 65.87 -1.41
CA ASP A 2 67.50 65.64 -2.86
C ASP A 2 66.16 66.16 -3.39
N HIS A 3 66.13 67.37 -3.97
CA HIS A 3 66.32 67.66 -5.41
C HIS A 3 65.11 67.19 -6.23
N ARG A 4 64.39 67.97 -7.06
CA ARG A 4 64.65 69.22 -7.80
C ARG A 4 63.32 69.75 -8.37
N MET A 5 63.27 71.09 -8.51
CA MET A 5 62.82 71.94 -9.63
C MET A 5 61.81 71.39 -10.68
N PHE A 6 60.79 72.13 -11.15
CA PHE A 6 60.90 73.36 -11.96
C PHE A 6 59.57 74.15 -12.08
N LEU A 7 59.74 75.49 -12.14
CA LEU A 7 59.05 76.57 -12.93
C LEU A 7 58.08 76.10 -14.06
N LYS A 8 57.01 76.79 -14.52
CA LYS A 8 56.73 78.22 -14.70
C LYS A 8 55.31 78.41 -15.34
N SER A 9 54.64 79.51 -14.98
CA SER A 9 53.83 80.45 -15.79
C SER A 9 52.87 80.03 -16.92
N GLU A 10 51.61 80.44 -16.70
CA GLU A 10 50.70 81.25 -17.55
C GLU A 10 50.11 80.79 -18.90
N LYS A 11 48.76 80.73 -18.86
CA LYS A 11 47.74 81.28 -19.78
C LYS A 11 47.77 80.96 -21.28
N MET A 12 46.67 80.34 -21.73
CA MET A 12 45.77 80.92 -22.75
C MET A 12 44.41 80.20 -22.77
N GLU A 13 43.33 80.94 -22.51
CA GLU A 13 41.96 80.68 -23.02
C GLU A 13 41.99 80.77 -24.56
N ALA A 14 41.18 80.13 -25.41
CA ALA A 14 40.12 79.11 -25.38
C ALA A 14 40.13 78.45 -26.79
N PRO A 15 39.44 77.30 -27.02
CA PRO A 15 38.25 77.44 -27.86
C PRO A 15 37.08 76.52 -27.50
N SER A 16 35.89 77.12 -27.48
CA SER A 16 34.69 76.69 -28.21
C SER A 16 34.29 75.20 -28.22
N LYS A 17 33.22 74.92 -27.46
CA LYS A 17 32.09 74.02 -27.76
C LYS A 17 32.41 72.72 -28.53
N LYS A 18 32.35 71.59 -27.80
CA LYS A 18 31.59 70.40 -28.23
C LYS A 18 31.10 69.63 -27.02
N SER A 19 29.79 69.73 -26.80
CA SER A 19 29.01 68.83 -25.97
C SER A 19 29.30 67.38 -26.33
N ARG A 20 29.85 66.61 -25.40
CA ARG A 20 29.70 65.15 -25.40
C ARG A 20 28.98 64.76 -24.12
N SER A 21 27.67 64.79 -24.24
CA SER A 21 26.72 64.06 -23.42
C SER A 21 27.27 62.66 -23.14
N ARG A 22 27.59 62.38 -21.87
CA ARG A 22 27.67 61.02 -21.37
C ARG A 22 26.25 60.47 -21.42
N SER A 23 25.92 59.79 -22.52
CA SER A 23 24.74 58.97 -22.65
C SER A 23 24.83 57.85 -21.61
N ARG A 24 24.31 58.10 -20.39
CA ARG A 24 23.84 57.02 -19.52
C ARG A 24 22.64 56.43 -20.25
N SER A 25 22.87 55.37 -21.00
CA SER A 25 21.82 54.47 -21.46
C SER A 25 21.09 53.95 -20.22
N ARG A 26 20.00 54.63 -19.85
CA ARG A 26 18.91 54.02 -19.08
C ARG A 26 18.39 52.90 -19.96
N VAL A 27 18.91 51.69 -19.77
CA VAL A 27 18.26 50.48 -20.25
C VAL A 27 16.90 50.46 -19.56
N LYS A 28 15.85 50.88 -20.28
CA LYS A 28 14.50 50.48 -19.94
C LYS A 28 14.51 48.96 -20.10
N LYS A 29 14.58 48.22 -18.99
CA LYS A 29 14.32 46.77 -19.02
C LYS A 29 12.91 46.61 -19.55
N ASP A 30 12.78 45.98 -20.71
CA ASP A 30 11.53 45.94 -21.45
C ASP A 30 10.55 44.96 -20.78
N SER A 31 9.26 45.16 -21.01
CA SER A 31 8.20 44.25 -20.54
C SER A 31 8.39 42.80 -21.04
N ARG A 32 9.15 42.59 -22.13
CA ARG A 32 9.51 41.26 -22.66
C ARG A 32 10.50 40.53 -21.76
N ASP A 33 11.44 41.25 -21.16
CA ASP A 33 12.41 40.68 -20.20
C ASP A 33 11.71 40.20 -18.92
N PHE A 34 10.58 40.83 -18.55
CA PHE A 34 9.79 40.40 -17.40
C PHE A 34 9.05 39.10 -17.67
N ASP A 35 8.43 38.94 -18.84
CA ASP A 35 7.66 37.74 -19.17
C ASP A 35 8.55 36.48 -19.21
N GLU A 36 9.77 36.59 -19.76
CA GLU A 36 10.76 35.50 -19.76
C GLU A 36 11.24 35.16 -18.34
N VAL A 37 11.58 36.17 -17.53
CA VAL A 37 11.99 35.96 -16.14
C VAL A 37 10.84 35.40 -15.31
N TYR A 38 9.62 35.85 -15.54
CA TYR A 38 8.42 35.35 -14.89
C TYR A 38 8.19 33.87 -15.20
N GLN A 39 8.36 33.45 -16.45
CA GLN A 39 8.25 32.05 -16.84
C GLN A 39 9.27 31.16 -16.10
N ILE A 40 10.55 31.54 -16.12
CA ILE A 40 11.62 30.80 -15.43
C ILE A 40 11.34 30.70 -13.91
N VAL A 41 10.91 31.80 -13.30
CA VAL A 41 10.62 31.84 -11.86
C VAL A 41 9.38 31.01 -11.52
N THR A 42 8.37 31.01 -12.39
CA THR A 42 7.15 30.20 -12.26
C THR A 42 7.50 28.71 -12.32
N GLU A 43 8.37 28.29 -13.24
CA GLU A 43 8.89 26.91 -13.31
C GLU A 43 9.63 26.52 -12.03
N CYS A 44 10.49 27.39 -11.51
CA CYS A 44 11.19 27.15 -10.24
C CYS A 44 10.23 27.03 -9.04
N TRP A 45 9.14 27.79 -9.03
CA TRP A 45 8.13 27.71 -7.98
C TRP A 45 7.31 26.42 -8.06
N MET A 46 6.93 26.00 -9.26
CA MET A 46 6.27 24.71 -9.48
C MET A 46 7.16 23.56 -9.04
N GLU A 47 8.47 23.61 -9.36
CA GLU A 47 9.41 22.57 -8.94
C GLU A 47 9.57 22.50 -7.41
N LYS A 48 9.60 23.65 -6.73
CA LYS A 48 9.62 23.68 -5.25
C LYS A 48 8.34 23.15 -4.62
N GLN A 49 7.18 23.47 -5.19
CA GLN A 49 5.90 22.92 -4.74
C GLN A 49 5.86 21.40 -4.98
N LYS A 50 6.36 20.90 -6.13
CA LYS A 50 6.52 19.46 -6.41
C LYS A 50 7.47 18.78 -5.43
N GLN A 51 8.62 19.37 -5.14
CA GLN A 51 9.54 18.84 -4.15
C GLN A 51 8.90 18.72 -2.78
N LEU A 52 8.16 19.74 -2.32
CA LEU A 52 7.43 19.61 -1.06
C LEU A 52 6.38 18.49 -1.08
N LEU A 53 5.67 18.33 -2.20
CA LEU A 53 4.72 17.23 -2.40
C LEU A 53 5.38 15.85 -2.38
N LEU A 54 6.62 15.74 -2.86
CA LEU A 54 7.39 14.49 -2.90
C LEU A 54 7.78 14.01 -1.51
N PHE A 55 7.90 14.90 -0.51
CA PHE A 55 8.35 14.54 0.83
C PHE A 55 7.20 14.50 1.85
N LYS A 56 6.19 15.39 1.77
CA LYS A 56 5.10 15.41 2.77
C LYS A 56 3.80 16.00 2.26
N ILE A 57 2.69 15.75 2.97
CA ILE A 57 1.47 16.56 2.81
C ILE A 57 1.72 17.88 3.51
N PRO A 58 1.86 19.01 2.80
CA PRO A 58 2.09 20.27 3.47
C PRO A 58 0.83 20.69 4.21
N SER A 59 1.01 21.15 5.45
CA SER A 59 -0.10 21.71 6.23
C SER A 59 -0.67 22.95 5.52
N GLN A 60 -1.89 23.37 5.88
CA GLN A 60 -2.46 24.60 5.34
C GLN A 60 -1.54 25.81 5.63
N GLU A 61 -0.92 25.84 6.80
CA GLU A 61 0.04 26.88 7.19
C GLU A 61 1.30 26.89 6.28
N GLU A 62 1.80 25.72 5.89
CA GLU A 62 2.94 25.61 4.98
C GLU A 62 2.61 26.03 3.55
N LYS A 63 1.39 25.68 3.08
CA LYS A 63 0.86 26.14 1.79
C LYS A 63 0.73 27.67 1.79
N ASP A 64 0.11 28.23 2.82
CA ASP A 64 -0.08 29.67 2.97
C ASP A 64 1.27 30.40 3.05
N LYS A 65 2.23 29.87 3.81
CA LYS A 65 3.58 30.42 3.89
C LYS A 65 4.27 30.45 2.53
N MET A 66 4.18 29.36 1.77
CA MET A 66 4.77 29.26 0.44
C MET A 66 4.12 30.22 -0.57
N GLU A 67 2.79 30.26 -0.61
CA GLU A 67 2.05 31.18 -1.49
C GLU A 67 2.40 32.63 -1.16
N ASN A 68 2.51 32.97 0.13
CA ASN A 68 2.94 34.29 0.58
C ASN A 68 4.38 34.63 0.17
N GLU A 69 5.31 33.67 0.22
CA GLU A 69 6.69 33.88 -0.25
C GLU A 69 6.78 34.09 -1.76
N GLN A 70 5.99 33.33 -2.54
CA GLN A 70 5.92 33.48 -3.99
C GLN A 70 5.29 34.81 -4.38
N LEU A 71 4.21 35.22 -3.70
CA LEU A 71 3.57 36.52 -3.88
C LEU A 71 4.54 37.68 -3.58
N LYS A 72 5.29 37.61 -2.48
CA LYS A 72 6.32 38.60 -2.13
C LYS A 72 7.40 38.70 -3.21
N LYS A 73 7.86 37.57 -3.75
CA LYS A 73 8.85 37.54 -4.84
C LYS A 73 8.28 38.11 -6.14
N LEU A 74 7.03 37.78 -6.48
CA LEU A 74 6.34 38.32 -7.65
C LEU A 74 6.22 39.85 -7.59
N ASN A 75 5.81 40.39 -6.44
CA ASN A 75 5.69 41.84 -6.25
C ASN A 75 7.05 42.55 -6.38
N ARG A 76 8.11 41.97 -5.81
CA ARG A 76 9.47 42.49 -5.97
C ARG A 76 9.95 42.47 -7.42
N LEU A 77 9.62 41.43 -8.18
CA LEU A 77 9.93 41.37 -9.61
C LEU A 77 9.16 42.46 -10.38
N LYS A 78 7.87 42.66 -10.10
CA LYS A 78 7.05 43.72 -10.72
C LYS A 78 7.63 45.11 -10.46
N GLU A 79 8.12 45.38 -9.25
CA GLU A 79 8.80 46.64 -8.89
C GLU A 79 10.11 46.85 -9.68
N ILE A 80 10.96 45.82 -9.75
CA ILE A 80 12.27 45.89 -10.45
C ILE A 80 12.08 46.17 -11.95
N PHE A 81 11.10 45.52 -12.57
CA PHE A 81 10.81 45.64 -14.00
C PHE A 81 9.79 46.75 -14.33
N ARG A 82 9.28 47.46 -13.31
CA ARG A 82 8.29 48.55 -13.45
C ARG A 82 7.07 48.14 -14.27
N VAL A 83 6.58 46.94 -14.01
CA VAL A 83 5.41 46.38 -14.70
C VAL A 83 4.17 47.19 -14.31
N ILE A 84 3.43 47.66 -15.29
CA ILE A 84 2.18 48.39 -15.08
C ILE A 84 1.11 47.38 -14.65
N ASN A 85 0.37 47.69 -13.57
CA ASN A 85 -0.60 46.81 -12.90
C ASN A 85 -1.80 46.36 -13.76
N THR A 86 -1.81 46.60 -15.07
CA THR A 86 -2.91 46.25 -15.98
C THR A 86 -2.89 44.79 -16.44
N LYS A 87 -1.74 44.09 -16.33
CA LYS A 87 -1.61 42.68 -16.69
C LYS A 87 -1.66 41.81 -15.42
N GLU A 88 -2.58 40.85 -15.37
CA GLU A 88 -2.63 39.86 -14.31
C GLU A 88 -1.53 38.80 -14.50
N PHE A 89 -0.87 38.44 -13.41
CA PHE A 89 0.18 37.41 -13.39
C PHE A 89 -0.19 36.38 -12.33
N PRO A 90 -0.82 35.25 -12.72
CA PRO A 90 -1.37 34.28 -11.79
C PRO A 90 -0.26 33.45 -11.14
N LEU A 91 -0.28 33.33 -9.81
CA LEU A 91 0.63 32.44 -9.10
C LEU A 91 0.36 30.97 -9.50
N PRO A 92 1.41 30.17 -9.79
CA PRO A 92 1.24 28.75 -10.00
C PRO A 92 0.86 28.10 -8.66
N VAL A 93 -0.33 27.50 -8.58
CA VAL A 93 -0.81 26.82 -7.38
C VAL A 93 -1.19 25.39 -7.75
N ILE A 94 -0.23 24.48 -7.65
CA ILE A 94 -0.46 23.07 -8.02
C ILE A 94 -1.34 22.33 -6.98
N TRP A 95 -1.55 22.91 -5.80
CA TRP A 95 -2.42 22.34 -4.76
C TRP A 95 -3.91 22.31 -5.17
N LYS A 96 -4.34 23.21 -6.06
CA LYS A 96 -5.76 23.37 -6.46
C LYS A 96 -6.18 22.38 -7.57
N ASN A 97 -5.21 21.84 -8.31
CA ASN A 97 -5.41 20.76 -9.27
C ASN A 97 -4.76 19.51 -8.67
N ASP A 98 -5.53 18.82 -7.84
CA ASP A 98 -5.15 17.66 -7.04
C ASP A 98 -4.24 16.64 -7.79
N PRO A 99 -2.92 16.59 -7.48
CA PRO A 99 -2.05 15.50 -7.91
C PRO A 99 -2.13 14.29 -6.98
N PHE A 100 -2.80 14.39 -5.83
CA PHE A 100 -2.85 13.35 -4.79
C PHE A 100 -3.75 12.17 -5.19
N GLY A 101 -4.81 12.42 -5.96
CA GLY A 101 -5.56 11.35 -6.62
C GLY A 101 -4.66 10.47 -7.49
N GLN A 102 -3.79 11.10 -8.30
CA GLN A 102 -2.85 10.36 -9.17
C GLN A 102 -1.76 9.65 -8.38
N TYR A 103 -1.27 10.20 -7.28
CA TYR A 103 -0.17 9.61 -6.49
C TYR A 103 -0.60 8.36 -5.71
N GLU A 104 -1.74 8.42 -5.02
CA GLU A 104 -2.31 7.25 -4.36
C GLU A 104 -2.71 6.18 -5.38
N GLU A 105 -3.32 6.59 -6.49
CA GLU A 105 -3.68 5.69 -7.59
C GLU A 105 -2.45 5.04 -8.24
N THR A 106 -1.34 5.77 -8.36
CA THR A 106 -0.05 5.22 -8.85
C THR A 106 0.47 4.13 -7.93
N TYR A 107 0.48 4.34 -6.61
CA TYR A 107 0.88 3.29 -5.68
C TYR A 107 -0.08 2.12 -5.66
N LEU A 108 -1.40 2.36 -5.72
CA LEU A 108 -2.37 1.27 -5.81
C LEU A 108 -2.16 0.41 -7.06
N ILE A 109 -1.93 1.02 -8.22
CA ILE A 109 -1.61 0.31 -9.46
C ILE A 109 -0.30 -0.48 -9.29
N LYS A 110 0.74 0.15 -8.74
CA LYS A 110 2.04 -0.48 -8.53
C LYS A 110 1.96 -1.68 -7.57
N LEU A 111 1.28 -1.53 -6.44
CA LEU A 111 1.09 -2.62 -5.46
C LEU A 111 0.30 -3.77 -6.06
N LYS A 112 -0.78 -3.47 -6.81
CA LYS A 112 -1.54 -4.50 -7.54
C LYS A 112 -0.67 -5.22 -8.56
N SER A 113 0.15 -4.49 -9.34
CA SER A 113 1.05 -5.13 -10.31
C SER A 113 2.06 -6.07 -9.64
N TYR A 114 2.59 -5.71 -8.46
CA TYR A 114 3.50 -6.60 -7.74
C TYR A 114 2.80 -7.84 -7.17
N LEU A 115 1.55 -7.71 -6.73
CA LEU A 115 0.74 -8.83 -6.27
C LEU A 115 0.29 -9.76 -7.41
N GLU A 116 0.12 -9.22 -8.62
CA GLU A 116 -0.20 -10.00 -9.81
C GLU A 116 1.04 -10.70 -10.40
N SER A 117 2.22 -10.08 -10.28
CA SER A 117 3.49 -10.66 -10.77
C SER A 117 4.17 -11.60 -9.78
N ASP A 118 3.72 -11.66 -8.52
CA ASP A 118 4.34 -12.44 -7.43
C ASP A 118 5.83 -12.10 -7.17
N GLU A 119 6.31 -10.92 -7.60
CA GLU A 119 7.72 -10.53 -7.51
C GLU A 119 8.12 -10.07 -6.10
N LEU A 120 7.66 -8.88 -5.72
CA LEU A 120 7.99 -8.24 -4.43
C LEU A 120 6.88 -8.44 -3.39
N LEU A 121 5.66 -8.65 -3.83
CA LEU A 121 4.52 -8.86 -2.96
C LEU A 121 3.84 -10.14 -3.39
N LYS A 122 3.55 -11.01 -2.43
CA LYS A 122 2.86 -12.27 -2.68
C LYS A 122 1.64 -12.36 -1.77
N PRO A 123 0.45 -12.73 -2.28
CA PRO A 123 -0.71 -12.96 -1.42
C PRO A 123 -0.47 -14.13 -0.46
N PHE A 124 -1.02 -14.03 0.75
CA PHE A 124 -1.08 -15.16 1.67
C PHE A 124 -2.26 -16.05 1.31
N ILE A 125 -1.97 -17.29 0.90
CA ILE A 125 -3.01 -18.25 0.53
C ILE A 125 -3.23 -19.28 1.64
N LYS A 126 -2.16 -19.82 2.21
CA LYS A 126 -2.24 -20.99 3.09
C LYS A 126 -1.09 -20.97 4.07
N GLY A 127 -1.34 -21.46 5.29
CA GLY A 127 -0.29 -21.69 6.27
C GLY A 127 -0.75 -21.50 7.71
N THR A 128 0.14 -21.87 8.61
CA THR A 128 0.03 -21.71 10.06
C THR A 128 0.21 -20.25 10.50
N SER A 129 -0.04 -19.96 11.77
CA SER A 129 0.18 -18.63 12.35
C SER A 129 1.64 -18.17 12.25
N GLU A 130 2.61 -19.07 12.38
CA GLU A 130 4.04 -18.74 12.25
C GLU A 130 4.44 -18.51 10.79
N GLU A 131 3.88 -19.24 9.84
CA GLU A 131 4.07 -18.95 8.40
C GLU A 131 3.42 -17.62 8.02
N PHE A 132 2.25 -17.31 8.57
CA PHE A 132 1.61 -16.00 8.40
C PHE A 132 2.47 -14.89 9.01
N ARG A 133 3.11 -15.13 10.16
CA ARG A 133 4.04 -14.17 10.78
C ARG A 133 5.25 -13.89 9.88
N ALA A 134 5.89 -14.93 9.36
CA ALA A 134 7.00 -14.76 8.44
C ALA A 134 6.57 -14.00 7.18
N TRP A 135 5.39 -14.34 6.64
CA TRP A 135 4.80 -13.66 5.49
C TRP A 135 4.51 -12.18 5.75
N LYS A 136 3.87 -11.82 6.88
CA LYS A 136 3.56 -10.40 7.16
C LYS A 136 4.83 -9.58 7.34
N GLU A 137 5.86 -10.12 7.99
CA GLU A 137 7.15 -9.45 8.17
C GLU A 137 7.84 -9.25 6.82
N TYR A 138 7.76 -10.23 5.92
CA TYR A 138 8.24 -10.11 4.54
C TYR A 138 7.51 -9.01 3.76
N ILE A 139 6.18 -8.97 3.82
CA ILE A 139 5.37 -7.95 3.12
C ILE A 139 5.66 -6.56 3.65
N ILE A 140 5.70 -6.37 4.98
CA ILE A 140 6.00 -5.07 5.58
C ILE A 140 7.38 -4.59 5.11
N LYS A 141 8.41 -5.43 5.18
CA LYS A 141 9.75 -5.08 4.70
C LYS A 141 9.79 -4.71 3.22
N ASN A 142 9.04 -5.40 2.37
CA ASN A 142 8.98 -5.05 0.95
C ASN A 142 8.19 -3.77 0.69
N LEU A 143 7.17 -3.46 1.50
CA LEU A 143 6.53 -2.15 1.46
C LEU A 143 7.52 -1.03 1.81
N GLU A 144 8.44 -1.25 2.76
CA GLU A 144 9.52 -0.29 3.07
C GLU A 144 10.47 -0.09 1.88
N ILE A 145 10.81 -1.16 1.17
CA ILE A 145 11.63 -1.09 -0.05
C ILE A 145 10.90 -0.34 -1.17
N ILE A 146 9.59 -0.58 -1.33
CA ILE A 146 8.76 0.11 -2.33
C ILE A 146 8.57 1.58 -1.99
N ALA A 147 8.54 1.93 -0.70
CA ALA A 147 8.45 3.29 -0.20
C ALA A 147 9.71 4.10 -0.53
N GLY A 148 10.89 3.54 -0.24
CA GLY A 148 12.19 4.22 -0.40
C GLY A 148 12.49 5.29 0.66
N PHE A 149 11.46 5.89 1.29
CA PHE A 149 11.59 6.90 2.36
C PHE A 149 10.58 6.67 3.49
N ASP A 150 10.93 7.03 4.72
CA ASP A 150 10.15 6.79 5.94
C ASP A 150 8.72 7.37 5.89
N GLU A 151 8.56 8.55 5.29
CA GLU A 151 7.26 9.22 5.15
C GLU A 151 6.31 8.47 4.18
N ASP A 152 6.88 7.82 3.16
CA ASP A 152 6.15 6.97 2.22
C ASP A 152 5.82 5.59 2.80
N ILE A 153 6.55 5.12 3.82
CA ILE A 153 6.22 3.89 4.56
C ILE A 153 4.87 4.06 5.26
N VAL A 154 4.70 5.14 6.03
CA VAL A 154 3.45 5.43 6.75
C VAL A 154 2.28 5.57 5.77
N ARG A 155 2.54 6.14 4.59
CA ARG A 155 1.53 6.31 3.55
C ARG A 155 1.17 4.98 2.88
N LEU A 156 2.16 4.17 2.50
CA LEU A 156 1.94 2.84 1.93
C LEU A 156 1.23 1.90 2.90
N ASP A 157 1.50 2.03 4.19
CA ASP A 157 0.82 1.29 5.24
C ASP A 157 -0.69 1.62 5.27
N LYS A 158 -1.06 2.89 5.01
CA LYS A 158 -2.46 3.29 4.85
C LYS A 158 -3.05 2.84 3.52
N ILE A 159 -2.34 3.03 2.40
CA ILE A 159 -2.83 2.65 1.06
C ILE A 159 -3.08 1.14 0.97
N SER A 160 -2.19 0.33 1.56
CA SER A 160 -2.31 -1.14 1.59
C SER A 160 -3.59 -1.63 2.23
N THR A 161 -4.20 -0.85 3.15
CA THR A 161 -5.52 -1.19 3.73
C THR A 161 -6.65 -1.24 2.69
N LYS A 162 -6.54 -0.47 1.60
CA LYS A 162 -7.55 -0.42 0.52
C LYS A 162 -7.56 -1.69 -0.34
N ILE A 163 -6.48 -2.47 -0.31
CA ILE A 163 -6.29 -3.67 -1.14
C ILE A 163 -6.01 -4.92 -0.29
N LEU A 164 -6.52 -4.97 0.95
CA LEU A 164 -6.38 -6.13 1.85
C LEU A 164 -6.85 -7.45 1.22
N HIS A 165 -7.90 -7.38 0.39
CA HIS A 165 -8.42 -8.55 -0.33
C HIS A 165 -7.44 -9.09 -1.38
N SER A 166 -6.51 -8.27 -1.86
CA SER A 166 -5.44 -8.69 -2.76
C SER A 166 -4.31 -9.39 -1.99
N TYR A 167 -4.00 -8.94 -0.76
CA TYR A 167 -3.02 -9.60 0.11
C TYR A 167 -3.55 -10.90 0.74
N ILE A 168 -4.83 -10.92 1.13
CA ILE A 168 -5.52 -12.06 1.75
C ILE A 168 -6.82 -12.31 0.95
N PRO A 169 -6.73 -13.05 -0.17
CA PRO A 169 -7.88 -13.37 -1.01
C PRO A 169 -8.88 -14.28 -0.30
N GLU A 170 -10.08 -14.45 -0.87
CA GLU A 170 -11.17 -15.21 -0.23
C GLU A 170 -10.80 -16.67 0.06
N ARG A 171 -9.98 -17.26 -0.81
CA ARG A 171 -9.43 -18.61 -0.66
C ARG A 171 -8.35 -18.75 0.41
N SER A 172 -8.03 -17.67 1.12
CA SER A 172 -6.94 -17.66 2.10
C SER A 172 -7.34 -18.28 3.44
N ASP A 173 -6.45 -19.08 4.05
CA ASP A 173 -6.65 -19.58 5.43
C ASP A 173 -6.80 -18.45 6.46
N ALA A 174 -6.15 -17.31 6.21
CA ALA A 174 -6.22 -16.12 7.06
C ALA A 174 -7.52 -15.32 6.85
N ARG A 175 -8.33 -15.64 5.82
CA ARG A 175 -9.47 -14.81 5.42
C ARG A 175 -10.50 -14.63 6.53
N LYS A 176 -10.89 -15.73 7.17
CA LYS A 176 -11.85 -15.70 8.28
C LYS A 176 -11.36 -14.84 9.46
N HIS A 177 -10.05 -14.77 9.67
CA HIS A 177 -9.45 -13.96 10.73
C HIS A 177 -9.48 -12.48 10.34
N LEU A 178 -9.13 -12.17 9.10
CA LEU A 178 -9.23 -10.82 8.53
C LEU A 178 -10.67 -10.29 8.63
N ASP A 179 -11.68 -11.06 8.22
CA ASP A 179 -13.08 -10.61 8.27
C ASP A 179 -13.52 -10.24 9.70
N ILE A 180 -13.06 -11.00 10.71
CA ILE A 180 -13.33 -10.69 12.12
C ILE A 180 -12.61 -9.43 12.58
N VAL A 181 -11.34 -9.26 12.24
CA VAL A 181 -10.55 -8.06 12.56
C VAL A 181 -11.20 -6.82 11.94
N MET A 182 -11.55 -6.91 10.65
CA MET A 182 -12.19 -5.83 9.90
C MET A 182 -13.55 -5.44 10.49
N ASN A 183 -14.35 -6.41 10.96
CA ASN A 183 -15.61 -6.11 11.63
C ASN A 183 -15.43 -5.38 12.96
N LYS A 184 -14.33 -5.59 13.68
CA LYS A 184 -14.00 -4.86 14.91
C LYS A 184 -13.37 -3.48 14.63
N ALA A 185 -12.67 -3.34 13.51
CA ALA A 185 -12.00 -2.11 13.11
C ALA A 185 -12.94 -1.06 12.47
N LYS A 186 -14.16 -1.44 12.10
CA LYS A 186 -15.19 -0.53 11.58
C LYS A 186 -15.78 0.37 12.67
N ASN A 187 -15.84 1.67 12.41
CA ASN A 187 -16.62 2.61 13.21
C ASN A 187 -18.11 2.59 12.83
N ASP A 188 -18.38 2.29 11.56
CA ASP A 188 -19.69 2.21 10.90
C ASP A 188 -19.59 1.11 9.83
N PRO A 189 -20.65 0.34 9.49
CA PRO A 189 -20.64 -0.70 8.45
C PRO A 189 -19.91 -0.33 7.14
N LYS A 190 -19.79 0.96 6.80
CA LYS A 190 -19.10 1.44 5.58
C LYS A 190 -17.69 1.98 5.75
N TYR A 191 -17.23 2.30 6.97
CA TYR A 191 -15.95 3.00 7.16
C TYR A 191 -15.09 2.36 8.25
N LEU A 192 -13.82 2.09 7.89
CA LEU A 192 -12.78 1.78 8.87
C LEU A 192 -12.59 2.96 9.82
N LYS A 193 -12.14 2.68 11.05
CA LYS A 193 -11.64 3.71 11.96
C LYS A 193 -10.62 4.58 11.21
N ASN A 194 -10.75 5.91 11.36
CA ASN A 194 -9.74 6.83 10.83
C ASN A 194 -8.39 6.41 11.41
N ASP A 195 -7.36 6.37 10.56
CA ASP A 195 -5.96 6.02 10.87
C ASP A 195 -5.60 4.55 11.10
N VAL A 196 -6.47 3.59 10.78
CA VAL A 196 -6.07 2.16 10.82
C VAL A 196 -4.96 1.89 9.79
N LYS A 197 -3.88 1.26 10.26
CA LYS A 197 -2.73 0.87 9.44
C LYS A 197 -2.80 -0.59 8.98
N PHE A 198 -2.23 -0.90 7.83
CA PHE A 198 -2.13 -2.27 7.33
C PHE A 198 -1.33 -3.16 8.30
N SER A 199 -0.20 -2.67 8.80
CA SER A 199 0.64 -3.34 9.79
C SER A 199 -0.13 -3.76 11.05
N GLU A 200 -0.97 -2.87 11.59
CA GLU A 200 -1.84 -3.13 12.74
C GLU A 200 -2.88 -4.21 12.42
N ILE A 201 -3.55 -4.14 11.26
CA ILE A 201 -4.51 -5.17 10.83
C ILE A 201 -3.83 -6.53 10.71
N MET A 202 -2.64 -6.59 10.11
CA MET A 202 -1.90 -7.85 9.94
C MET A 202 -1.46 -8.43 11.28
N GLU A 203 -1.06 -7.58 12.24
CA GLU A 203 -0.72 -8.03 13.59
C GLU A 203 -1.96 -8.63 14.29
N ASP A 204 -3.11 -7.96 14.22
CA ASP A 204 -4.36 -8.46 14.78
C ASP A 204 -4.79 -9.80 14.15
N VAL A 205 -4.60 -9.96 12.82
CA VAL A 205 -4.87 -11.23 12.13
C VAL A 205 -3.94 -12.32 12.64
N TYR A 206 -2.64 -12.04 12.77
CA TYR A 206 -1.66 -13.00 13.30
C TYR A 206 -2.04 -13.46 14.71
N GLN A 207 -2.33 -12.53 15.63
CA GLN A 207 -2.70 -12.88 17.00
C GLN A 207 -3.94 -13.78 17.03
N ARG A 208 -4.94 -13.49 16.18
CA ARG A 208 -6.13 -14.34 16.07
C ARG A 208 -5.85 -15.72 15.47
N MET A 209 -4.90 -15.84 14.54
CA MET A 209 -4.50 -17.14 14.00
C MET A 209 -3.83 -17.96 15.10
N LYS A 210 -2.89 -17.35 15.82
CA LYS A 210 -2.17 -17.95 16.94
C LYS A 210 -3.11 -18.42 18.05
N GLU A 211 -4.01 -17.56 18.53
CA GLU A 211 -5.01 -17.91 19.56
C GLU A 211 -5.93 -19.07 19.15
N ASN A 212 -6.19 -19.25 17.85
CA ASN A 212 -7.00 -20.35 17.37
C ASN A 212 -6.19 -21.65 17.21
N GLU A 213 -4.91 -21.57 16.90
CA GLU A 213 -4.00 -22.72 16.90
C GLU A 213 -3.71 -23.20 18.33
N ASP A 214 -3.52 -22.29 19.27
CA ASP A 214 -3.28 -22.61 20.68
C ASP A 214 -4.50 -23.31 21.34
N LYS A 215 -5.70 -23.18 20.74
CA LYS A 215 -6.91 -23.90 21.15
C LYS A 215 -7.04 -25.29 20.54
N ILE A 216 -6.18 -25.63 19.57
CA ILE A 216 -6.09 -26.98 19.02
C ILE A 216 -5.23 -27.78 20.01
N ASP A 217 -5.89 -28.43 20.98
CA ASP A 217 -5.21 -29.32 21.94
C ASP A 217 -4.38 -30.35 21.17
N TYR A 218 -3.06 -30.33 21.36
CA TYR A 218 -2.12 -31.20 20.66
C TYR A 218 -1.92 -32.48 21.46
N GLU A 219 -2.51 -33.58 21.02
CA GLU A 219 -2.16 -34.91 21.54
C GLU A 219 -1.08 -35.56 20.64
N PRO A 220 0.13 -35.86 21.15
CA PRO A 220 1.21 -36.46 20.36
C PRO A 220 0.91 -37.87 19.83
N PHE A 221 -0.22 -38.47 20.24
CA PHE A 221 -0.75 -39.73 19.75
C PHE A 221 -2.21 -39.57 19.35
N LEU A 222 -2.47 -38.73 18.35
CA LEU A 222 -3.82 -38.59 17.82
C LEU A 222 -4.28 -39.92 17.23
N ASN A 223 -5.08 -40.65 18.01
CA ASN A 223 -5.67 -41.89 17.54
C ASN A 223 -6.68 -41.54 16.45
N LYS A 224 -6.48 -42.13 15.27
CA LYS A 224 -7.42 -42.02 14.18
C LYS A 224 -8.83 -42.40 14.67
N PRO A 225 -9.85 -41.54 14.50
CA PRO A 225 -11.20 -41.85 14.93
C PRO A 225 -11.73 -43.09 14.21
N MET A 226 -12.23 -44.04 14.99
CA MET A 226 -12.93 -45.23 14.48
C MET A 226 -14.44 -45.07 14.70
N TRP A 227 -15.23 -45.67 13.83
CA TRP A 227 -16.68 -45.65 13.97
C TRP A 227 -17.13 -46.35 15.26
N GLU A 228 -18.04 -45.71 15.99
CA GLU A 228 -18.62 -46.23 17.22
C GLU A 228 -20.13 -46.49 16.99
N LYS A 229 -20.65 -47.63 17.46
CA LYS A 229 -22.05 -48.08 17.19
C LYS A 229 -23.16 -47.11 17.63
N LYS A 230 -22.86 -46.11 18.48
CA LYS A 230 -23.82 -45.13 19.01
C LYS A 230 -23.66 -43.73 18.40
N THR A 231 -22.76 -43.57 17.45
CA THR A 231 -22.43 -42.28 16.85
C THR A 231 -23.12 -42.18 15.49
N ASN A 232 -23.76 -41.05 15.20
CA ASN A 232 -24.26 -40.76 13.86
C ASN A 232 -23.15 -40.19 12.99
N LEU A 233 -23.33 -40.24 11.67
CA LEU A 233 -22.27 -39.89 10.74
C LEU A 233 -21.85 -38.44 10.87
N SER A 234 -22.78 -37.50 11.09
CA SER A 234 -22.42 -36.09 11.29
C SER A 234 -21.48 -35.88 12.48
N LYS A 235 -21.69 -36.58 13.61
CA LYS A 235 -20.77 -36.53 14.75
C LYS A 235 -19.43 -37.16 14.42
N PHE A 236 -19.43 -38.27 13.67
CA PHE A 236 -18.20 -38.93 13.25
C PHE A 236 -17.37 -38.06 12.30
N ILE A 237 -18.01 -37.41 11.32
CA ILE A 237 -17.39 -36.45 10.40
C ILE A 237 -16.72 -35.33 11.20
N ASN A 238 -17.42 -34.72 12.15
CA ASN A 238 -16.85 -33.65 12.97
C ASN A 238 -15.63 -34.14 13.79
N LYS A 239 -15.69 -35.35 14.35
CA LYS A 239 -14.56 -35.95 15.09
C LYS A 239 -13.37 -36.23 14.17
N TYR A 240 -13.63 -36.69 12.94
CA TYR A 240 -12.61 -36.94 11.95
C TYR A 240 -11.99 -35.66 11.40
N GLU A 241 -12.78 -34.63 11.12
CA GLU A 241 -12.27 -33.32 10.73
C GLU A 241 -11.40 -32.70 11.83
N ALA A 242 -11.78 -32.82 13.10
CA ALA A 242 -10.94 -32.39 14.21
C ALA A 242 -9.60 -33.14 14.22
N TYR A 243 -9.62 -34.46 14.00
CA TYR A 243 -8.41 -35.26 13.84
C TYR A 243 -7.53 -34.78 12.68
N LEU A 244 -8.10 -34.47 11.52
CA LEU A 244 -7.34 -33.98 10.36
C LEU A 244 -6.77 -32.57 10.59
N LYS A 245 -7.53 -31.67 11.23
CA LYS A 245 -7.07 -30.34 11.61
C LYS A 245 -5.84 -30.42 12.52
N GLN A 246 -5.89 -31.30 13.52
CA GLN A 246 -4.79 -31.58 14.43
C GLN A 246 -3.61 -32.27 13.72
N ARG A 247 -3.86 -33.33 12.94
CA ARG A 247 -2.82 -34.10 12.23
C ARG A 247 -2.02 -33.26 11.24
N PHE A 248 -2.71 -32.43 10.47
CA PHE A 248 -2.08 -31.61 9.42
C PHE A 248 -1.73 -30.20 9.88
N LYS A 249 -2.07 -29.82 11.12
CA LYS A 249 -1.90 -28.45 11.66
C LYS A 249 -2.57 -27.40 10.78
N ILE A 250 -3.83 -27.65 10.43
CA ILE A 250 -4.60 -26.84 9.49
C ILE A 250 -5.90 -26.38 10.10
N LEU A 251 -6.43 -25.28 9.58
CA LEU A 251 -7.66 -24.67 10.08
C LEU A 251 -8.91 -25.13 9.31
N ASN A 252 -8.77 -25.45 8.02
CA ASN A 252 -9.86 -25.86 7.14
C ASN A 252 -9.46 -27.11 6.34
N VAL A 253 -10.14 -28.22 6.58
CA VAL A 253 -9.85 -29.50 5.92
C VAL A 253 -10.24 -29.46 4.44
N ALA A 254 -11.44 -28.98 4.12
CA ALA A 254 -11.94 -29.00 2.75
C ALA A 254 -11.02 -28.20 1.80
N SER A 255 -10.69 -26.96 2.17
CA SER A 255 -9.77 -26.13 1.38
C SER A 255 -8.34 -26.69 1.33
N TYR A 256 -7.92 -27.41 2.38
CA TYR A 256 -6.61 -28.04 2.40
C TYR A 256 -6.52 -29.22 1.43
N LEU A 257 -7.58 -30.02 1.32
CA LEU A 257 -7.67 -31.18 0.43
C LEU A 257 -7.91 -30.78 -1.03
N GLU A 258 -8.72 -29.75 -1.30
CA GLU A 258 -8.96 -29.24 -2.67
C GLU A 258 -7.67 -28.80 -3.40
N TYR A 259 -6.58 -28.49 -2.68
CA TYR A 259 -5.30 -28.09 -3.26
C TYR A 259 -4.40 -29.28 -3.64
N ASP A 260 -4.64 -30.45 -3.08
CA ASP A 260 -3.81 -31.65 -3.26
C ASP A 260 -4.73 -32.86 -3.52
N SER A 261 -5.03 -33.09 -4.80
CA SER A 261 -5.94 -34.14 -5.24
C SER A 261 -5.48 -35.54 -4.84
N ASP A 262 -4.17 -35.78 -4.75
CA ASP A 262 -3.63 -37.07 -4.35
C ASP A 262 -3.84 -37.31 -2.85
N LEU A 263 -3.62 -36.27 -2.04
CA LEU A 263 -3.89 -36.32 -0.61
C LEU A 263 -5.39 -36.43 -0.33
N GLU A 264 -6.24 -35.69 -1.05
CA GLU A 264 -7.69 -35.79 -0.96
C GLU A 264 -8.17 -37.22 -1.20
N ARG A 265 -7.71 -37.84 -2.29
CA ARG A 265 -8.01 -39.25 -2.60
C ARG A 265 -7.54 -40.20 -1.51
N CYS A 266 -6.34 -39.96 -0.94
CA CYS A 266 -5.84 -40.76 0.17
C CYS A 266 -6.72 -40.63 1.41
N ILE A 267 -7.15 -39.41 1.75
CA ILE A 267 -7.99 -39.14 2.92
C ILE A 267 -9.40 -39.70 2.74
N ILE A 268 -9.99 -39.61 1.54
CA ILE A 268 -11.28 -40.24 1.22
C ILE A 268 -11.20 -41.74 1.45
N LYS A 269 -10.16 -42.42 0.92
CA LYS A 269 -9.95 -43.85 1.13
C LYS A 269 -9.74 -44.17 2.62
N GLU A 270 -8.97 -43.35 3.32
CA GLU A 270 -8.73 -43.51 4.75
C GLU A 270 -10.02 -43.39 5.57
N PHE A 271 -10.88 -42.42 5.23
CA PHE A 271 -12.16 -42.18 5.89
C PHE A 271 -13.14 -43.32 5.62
N CYS A 272 -13.25 -43.77 4.36
CA CYS A 272 -14.04 -44.94 3.97
C CYS A 272 -13.70 -46.18 4.80
N ASN A 273 -12.41 -46.41 5.07
CA ASN A 273 -11.95 -47.53 5.89
C ASN A 273 -12.37 -47.44 7.37
N CYS A 274 -12.75 -46.25 7.83
CA CYS A 274 -13.28 -46.04 9.18
C CYS A 274 -14.80 -46.10 9.25
N LEU A 275 -15.51 -46.02 8.11
CA LEU A 275 -16.97 -46.14 8.06
C LEU A 275 -17.45 -47.57 8.29
N PRO A 276 -18.67 -47.76 8.81
CA PRO A 276 -19.28 -49.07 8.95
C PRO A 276 -19.62 -49.64 7.57
N ASN A 277 -19.59 -50.98 7.45
CA ASN A 277 -19.74 -51.67 6.17
C ASN A 277 -21.03 -51.32 5.41
N TYR A 278 -22.14 -51.04 6.10
CA TYR A 278 -23.41 -50.71 5.45
C TYR A 278 -23.38 -49.36 4.71
N ILE A 279 -22.68 -48.35 5.25
CA ILE A 279 -22.46 -47.06 4.57
C ILE A 279 -21.41 -47.26 3.48
N ARG A 280 -20.29 -47.92 3.83
CA ARG A 280 -19.18 -48.16 2.90
C ARG A 280 -19.65 -48.83 1.61
N ASN A 281 -20.46 -49.88 1.71
CA ASN A 281 -20.92 -50.63 0.54
C ASN A 281 -21.83 -49.80 -0.39
N LYS A 282 -22.54 -48.79 0.13
CA LYS A 282 -23.35 -47.87 -0.68
C LYS A 282 -22.47 -46.85 -1.39
N VAL A 283 -21.55 -46.22 -0.65
CA VAL A 283 -20.76 -45.10 -1.16
C VAL A 283 -19.60 -45.58 -2.05
N ILE A 284 -19.02 -46.76 -1.83
CA ILE A 284 -17.77 -47.19 -2.51
C ILE A 284 -17.90 -47.31 -4.03
N ASN A 285 -19.12 -47.57 -4.52
CA ASN A 285 -19.41 -47.65 -5.95
C ASN A 285 -19.64 -46.28 -6.60
N GLU A 286 -19.87 -45.25 -5.79
CA GLU A 286 -20.13 -43.87 -6.24
C GLU A 286 -18.88 -42.99 -6.16
N ILE A 287 -17.81 -43.46 -5.53
CA ILE A 287 -16.51 -42.80 -5.51
C ILE A 287 -15.89 -42.91 -6.91
N ASN A 288 -16.00 -41.84 -7.68
CA ASN A 288 -15.26 -41.65 -8.93
C ASN A 288 -13.94 -40.90 -8.69
N GLU A 289 -13.09 -40.79 -9.72
CA GLU A 289 -11.77 -40.16 -9.59
C GLU A 289 -11.81 -38.65 -9.28
N ASP A 290 -12.95 -38.00 -9.51
CA ASP A 290 -13.11 -36.54 -9.47
C ASP A 290 -14.00 -36.06 -8.31
N ILE A 291 -14.36 -36.93 -7.38
CA ILE A 291 -15.24 -36.55 -6.26
C ILE A 291 -14.50 -35.65 -5.26
N SER A 292 -15.08 -34.49 -4.95
CA SER A 292 -14.56 -33.61 -3.92
C SER A 292 -14.85 -34.15 -2.52
N TRP A 293 -14.02 -33.77 -1.54
CA TRP A 293 -14.23 -34.10 -0.13
C TRP A 293 -15.63 -33.70 0.35
N LYS A 294 -16.13 -32.53 -0.06
CA LYS A 294 -17.47 -32.06 0.32
C LYS A 294 -18.57 -32.94 -0.25
N ASP A 295 -18.49 -33.27 -1.53
CA ASP A 295 -19.50 -34.10 -2.21
C ASP A 295 -19.49 -35.52 -1.65
N PHE A 296 -18.29 -36.06 -1.39
CA PHE A 296 -18.14 -37.35 -0.74
C PHE A 296 -18.79 -37.42 0.65
N LEU A 297 -18.66 -36.37 1.48
CA LEU A 297 -19.32 -36.32 2.77
C LEU A 297 -20.85 -36.25 2.65
N ILE A 298 -21.37 -35.57 1.63
CA ILE A 298 -22.81 -35.52 1.34
C ILE A 298 -23.32 -36.92 1.01
N LEU A 299 -22.65 -37.65 0.10
CA LEU A 299 -23.01 -39.03 -0.24
C LEU A 299 -23.03 -39.95 0.98
N CYS A 300 -22.05 -39.80 1.88
CA CYS A 300 -22.02 -40.58 3.11
C CYS A 300 -23.27 -40.29 3.99
N ILE A 301 -23.65 -39.01 4.12
CA ILE A 301 -24.81 -38.59 4.91
C ILE A 301 -26.12 -39.11 4.31
N GLU A 302 -26.23 -39.12 2.98
CA GLU A 302 -27.37 -39.69 2.27
C GLU A 302 -27.45 -41.21 2.50
N ALA A 303 -26.33 -41.91 2.39
CA ALA A 303 -26.26 -43.36 2.61
C ALA A 303 -26.60 -43.80 4.04
N GLU A 304 -26.45 -42.93 5.06
CA GLU A 304 -26.88 -43.21 6.45
C GLU A 304 -28.42 -43.15 6.61
N ARG A 305 -29.12 -42.35 5.79
CA ARG A 305 -30.57 -42.11 5.91
C ARG A 305 -31.43 -43.19 5.25
N GLU A 306 -30.85 -43.93 4.32
CA GLU A 306 -31.48 -45.04 3.59
C GLU A 306 -31.24 -46.40 4.25
#